data_AF-A0A354Q9U8-F1
#
_entry.id   AF-A0A354Q9U8-F1
#
_cell.length_a   1.000
_cell.length_b   1.000
_cell.length_c   1.000
_cell.angle_alpha   90.00
_cell.angle_beta   90.00
_cell.angle_gamma   90.00
#
_symmetry.space_group_name_H-M   'P 1'
#
loop_
_entity.id
_entity.type
_entity.pdbx_description
1 polymer ?
#
loop_
_entity_poly.entity_id
_entity_poly.type
_entity_poly.pdbx_seq_one_letter_code
_entity_poly.pdbx_strand_id
1 'polypeptide(L)'
;METNFSPIENYPFLSPFIFTENPEELEVHKEALLKQLEEVWRPLAIDSCQSIEYLTAREKVFAGVIEEYYREQYKKIVESSLCTNNSFDTLSKNTRLLDSIIHTAFEYGFADLQILKERIKEDLKKELLFKKRSLPKKKKKLGLSRTQIEKVESNPEDPDQRQMLKYYESIEAELIHEIENLSERLKELEELLPQVQ
;
A
#
# COMPACT_ATOMS: atom_id res chain seq x y z
N MET A 1 -13.81 38.07 37.17
CA MET A 1 -12.72 37.24 37.70
C MET A 1 -12.31 36.32 36.56
N GLU A 2 -11.14 36.54 35.98
CA GLU A 2 -10.57 35.60 35.00
C GLU A 2 -10.01 34.41 35.78
N THR A 3 -10.67 33.27 35.66
CA THR A 3 -10.24 32.02 36.27
C THR A 3 -9.13 31.41 35.40
N ASN A 4 -7.88 31.51 35.87
CA ASN A 4 -6.70 30.85 35.32
C ASN A 4 -6.72 29.34 35.61
N PHE A 5 -7.80 28.66 35.25
CA PHE A 5 -7.88 27.21 35.32
C PHE A 5 -7.56 26.61 33.95
N SER A 6 -6.83 25.50 33.94
CA SER A 6 -6.64 24.72 32.72
C SER A 6 -8.02 24.29 32.18
N PRO A 7 -8.22 24.12 30.85
CA PRO A 7 -9.53 23.80 30.27
C PRO A 7 -10.23 22.57 30.89
N ILE A 8 -9.47 21.69 31.53
CA ILE A 8 -9.88 20.41 32.14
C ILE A 8 -10.46 20.56 33.55
N GLU A 9 -10.05 21.57 34.32
CA GLU A 9 -10.62 21.80 35.66
C GLU A 9 -12.13 22.13 35.59
N ASN A 10 -12.62 22.53 34.41
CA ASN A 10 -14.04 22.72 34.14
C ASN A 10 -14.79 21.42 33.79
N TYR A 11 -14.10 20.32 33.45
CA TYR A 11 -14.70 19.06 32.97
C TYR A 11 -14.00 17.82 33.57
N PRO A 12 -14.16 17.56 34.87
CA PRO A 12 -13.47 16.46 35.57
C PRO A 12 -13.79 15.06 35.02
N PHE A 13 -14.96 14.87 34.38
CA PHE A 13 -15.35 13.61 33.73
C PHE A 13 -14.50 13.26 32.50
N LEU A 14 -13.74 14.22 31.94
CA LEU A 14 -12.79 13.97 30.85
C LEU A 14 -11.42 13.51 31.34
N SER A 15 -11.17 13.55 32.65
CA SER A 15 -9.90 13.12 33.25
C SER A 15 -9.44 11.72 32.79
N PRO A 16 -10.32 10.70 32.65
CA PRO A 16 -9.92 9.38 32.16
C PRO A 16 -9.39 9.34 30.72
N PHE A 17 -9.74 10.34 29.90
CA PHE A 17 -9.30 10.46 28.50
C PHE A 17 -8.02 11.25 28.35
N ILE A 18 -7.59 11.92 29.41
CA ILE A 18 -6.28 12.55 29.41
C ILE A 18 -5.29 11.40 29.45
N PHE A 19 -4.49 11.27 28.38
CA PHE A 19 -3.27 10.48 28.36
C PHE A 19 -2.25 11.12 29.33
N THR A 20 -2.60 11.14 30.60
CA THR A 20 -1.72 11.54 31.69
C THR A 20 -0.74 10.40 31.89
N GLU A 21 0.37 10.44 31.16
CA GLU A 21 1.67 9.81 31.46
C GLU A 21 1.66 8.43 32.16
N ASN A 22 0.65 7.61 31.98
CA ASN A 22 0.64 6.22 32.42
C ASN A 22 0.64 5.34 31.17
N PRO A 23 1.77 5.31 30.44
CA PRO A 23 1.93 4.49 29.24
C PRO A 23 1.74 3.00 29.53
N GLU A 24 1.83 2.59 30.80
CA GLU A 24 1.75 1.20 31.24
C GLU A 24 0.46 0.50 30.78
N GLU A 25 -0.72 1.13 30.86
CA GLU A 25 -1.96 0.46 30.43
C GLU A 25 -2.12 0.32 28.91
N LEU A 26 -1.62 1.30 28.14
CA LEU A 26 -1.58 1.23 26.67
C LEU A 26 -0.56 0.16 26.23
N GLU A 27 0.62 0.15 26.86
CA GLU A 27 1.67 -0.82 26.60
C GLU A 27 1.22 -2.25 26.94
N VAL A 28 0.41 -2.46 27.99
CA VAL A 28 -0.12 -3.81 28.31
C VAL A 28 -0.94 -4.40 27.16
N HIS A 29 -1.86 -3.63 26.58
CA HIS A 29 -2.69 -4.12 25.47
C HIS A 29 -1.85 -4.38 24.22
N LYS A 30 -0.93 -3.47 23.93
CA LYS A 30 -0.03 -3.55 22.79
C LYS A 30 0.94 -4.73 22.90
N GLU A 31 1.63 -4.90 24.03
CA GLU A 31 2.53 -6.03 24.27
C GLU A 31 1.80 -7.38 24.17
N ALA A 32 0.59 -7.46 24.72
CA ALA A 32 -0.23 -8.67 24.63
C ALA A 32 -0.59 -8.99 23.17
N LEU A 33 -0.99 -7.99 22.38
CA LEU A 33 -1.30 -8.15 20.97
C LEU A 33 -0.08 -8.57 20.15
N LEU A 34 1.07 -7.92 20.34
CA LEU A 34 2.32 -8.27 19.65
C LEU A 34 2.74 -9.71 19.95
N LYS A 35 2.57 -10.16 21.20
CA LYS A 35 2.87 -11.53 21.59
C LYS A 35 1.94 -12.53 20.91
N GLN A 36 0.62 -12.28 20.90
CA GLN A 36 -0.34 -13.16 20.22
C GLN A 36 -0.09 -13.21 18.71
N LEU A 37 0.24 -12.07 18.10
CA LEU A 37 0.60 -12.00 16.69
C LEU A 37 1.82 -12.88 16.38
N GLU A 38 2.87 -12.80 17.20
CA GLU A 38 4.07 -13.63 17.04
C GLU A 38 3.78 -15.12 17.26
N GLU A 39 2.95 -15.47 18.25
CA GLU A 39 2.55 -16.85 18.54
C GLU A 39 1.80 -17.51 17.37
N VAL A 40 0.92 -16.76 16.70
CA VAL A 40 0.17 -17.24 15.53
C VAL A 40 1.02 -17.19 14.25
N TRP A 41 1.91 -16.20 14.11
CA TRP A 41 2.73 -16.00 12.93
C TRP A 41 3.86 -17.04 12.81
N ARG A 42 4.62 -17.26 13.90
CA ARG A 42 5.85 -18.06 13.90
C ARG A 42 5.67 -19.49 13.34
N PRO A 43 4.57 -20.22 13.60
CA PRO A 43 4.36 -21.56 13.06
C PRO A 43 4.14 -21.62 11.54
N LEU A 44 3.72 -20.51 10.91
CA LEU A 44 3.41 -20.50 9.47
C LEU A 44 4.67 -20.64 8.61
N ALA A 45 5.85 -20.25 9.13
CA ALA A 45 7.16 -20.42 8.49
C ALA A 45 7.19 -19.97 7.01
N ILE A 46 6.46 -18.90 6.68
CA ILE A 46 6.38 -18.36 5.33
C ILE A 46 7.63 -17.52 5.05
N ASP A 47 8.30 -17.81 3.95
CA ASP A 47 9.50 -17.10 3.51
C ASP A 47 9.14 -15.70 2.99
N SER A 48 9.87 -14.68 3.43
CA SER A 48 9.76 -13.31 2.93
C SER A 48 10.09 -13.19 1.44
N CYS A 49 10.84 -14.14 0.85
CA CYS A 49 11.08 -14.20 -0.59
C CYS A 49 9.78 -14.41 -1.40
N GLN A 50 8.73 -14.96 -0.78
CA GLN A 50 7.38 -15.05 -1.36
C GLN A 50 6.55 -13.84 -0.92
N SER A 51 6.94 -12.65 -1.40
CA SER A 51 6.46 -11.37 -0.84
C SER A 51 4.93 -11.23 -0.82
N ILE A 52 4.21 -11.78 -1.79
CA ILE A 52 2.74 -11.68 -1.85
C ILE A 52 2.09 -12.65 -0.87
N GLU A 53 2.55 -13.91 -0.87
CA GLU A 53 2.08 -14.93 0.05
C GLU A 53 2.35 -14.53 1.51
N TYR A 54 3.54 -14.00 1.77
CA TYR A 54 3.96 -13.44 3.06
C TYR A 54 3.00 -12.32 3.51
N LEU A 55 2.82 -11.27 2.72
CA LEU A 55 1.98 -10.12 3.08
C LEU A 55 0.51 -10.53 3.27
N THR A 56 0.00 -11.40 2.40
CA THR A 56 -1.37 -11.92 2.49
C THR A 56 -1.58 -12.71 3.77
N ALA A 57 -0.60 -13.54 4.16
CA ALA A 57 -0.68 -14.32 5.39
C ALA A 57 -0.57 -13.42 6.63
N ARG A 58 0.34 -12.43 6.60
CA ARG A 58 0.50 -11.43 7.66
C ARG A 58 -0.81 -10.67 7.92
N GLU A 59 -1.49 -10.23 6.86
CA GLU A 59 -2.78 -9.55 6.95
C GLU A 59 -3.85 -10.44 7.59
N LYS A 60 -3.93 -11.71 7.18
CA LYS A 60 -4.88 -12.68 7.76
C LYS A 60 -4.62 -12.95 9.24
N VAL A 61 -3.36 -13.15 9.61
CA VAL A 61 -2.97 -13.33 11.02
C VAL A 61 -3.34 -12.09 11.82
N PHE A 62 -3.02 -10.90 11.32
CA PHE A 62 -3.37 -9.66 11.98
C PHE A 62 -4.89 -9.52 12.19
N ALA A 63 -5.67 -9.68 11.12
CA ALA A 63 -7.12 -9.57 11.20
C ALA A 63 -7.73 -10.54 12.21
N GLY A 64 -7.30 -11.80 12.19
CA GLY A 64 -7.79 -12.83 13.11
C GLY A 64 -7.45 -12.53 14.57
N VAL A 65 -6.19 -12.20 14.85
CA VAL A 65 -5.74 -11.91 16.23
C VAL A 65 -6.41 -10.65 16.78
N ILE A 66 -6.50 -9.58 15.99
CA ILE A 66 -7.18 -8.34 16.44
C ILE A 66 -8.67 -8.59 16.70
N GLU A 67 -9.36 -9.32 15.83
CA GLU A 67 -10.79 -9.62 16.00
C GLU A 67 -11.05 -10.41 17.30
N GLU A 68 -10.26 -11.45 17.55
CA GLU A 68 -10.36 -12.27 18.76
C GLU A 68 -10.05 -11.43 20.00
N TYR A 69 -8.92 -10.73 20.00
CA TYR A 69 -8.48 -9.91 21.13
C TYR A 69 -9.50 -8.81 21.46
N TYR A 70 -9.97 -8.07 20.45
CA TYR A 70 -10.95 -7.00 20.66
C TYR A 70 -12.23 -7.56 21.27
N ARG A 71 -12.74 -8.69 20.76
CA ARG A 71 -13.95 -9.33 21.28
C ARG A 71 -13.81 -9.70 22.75
N GLU A 72 -12.69 -10.31 23.13
CA GLU A 72 -12.43 -10.71 24.51
C GLU A 72 -12.32 -9.51 25.45
N GLN A 73 -11.54 -8.49 25.07
CA GLN A 73 -11.33 -7.31 25.93
C GLN A 73 -12.58 -6.45 26.01
N TYR A 74 -13.29 -6.26 24.90
CA TYR A 74 -14.55 -5.52 24.87
C TYR A 74 -15.60 -6.17 25.78
N LYS A 75 -15.69 -7.51 25.78
CA LYS A 75 -16.57 -8.24 26.71
C LYS A 75 -16.23 -7.93 28.17
N LYS A 76 -14.95 -7.96 28.54
CA LYS A 76 -14.49 -7.61 29.91
C LYS A 76 -14.85 -6.16 30.27
N ILE A 77 -14.68 -5.23 29.32
CA ILE A 77 -15.05 -3.82 29.50
C ILE A 77 -16.55 -3.69 29.77
N VAL A 78 -17.40 -4.32 28.94
CA VAL A 78 -18.86 -4.29 29.09
C VAL A 78 -19.29 -4.93 30.41
N GLU A 79 -18.74 -6.09 30.78
CA GLU A 79 -19.04 -6.74 32.06
C GLU A 79 -18.65 -5.86 33.25
N SER A 80 -17.49 -5.20 33.18
CA SER A 80 -17.07 -4.25 34.21
C SER A 80 -17.98 -3.02 34.29
N SER A 81 -18.55 -2.59 33.15
CA SER A 81 -19.41 -1.41 33.10
C SER A 81 -20.71 -1.58 33.89
N LEU A 82 -21.21 -2.82 34.00
CA LEU A 82 -22.40 -3.16 34.78
C LEU A 82 -22.22 -2.91 36.28
N CYS A 83 -20.96 -2.83 36.74
CA CYS A 83 -20.59 -2.58 38.13
C CYS A 83 -20.11 -1.14 38.38
N THR A 84 -20.06 -0.29 37.35
CA THR A 84 -19.59 1.09 37.45
C THR A 84 -20.73 2.09 37.30
N ASN A 85 -20.72 3.15 38.11
CA ASN A 85 -21.70 4.24 38.00
C ASN A 85 -21.27 5.35 37.01
N ASN A 86 -20.17 5.15 36.28
CA ASN A 86 -19.58 6.16 35.39
C ASN A 86 -19.38 5.62 33.97
N SER A 87 -20.20 6.10 33.04
CA SER A 87 -20.12 5.73 31.62
C SER A 87 -18.85 6.23 30.95
N PHE A 88 -18.25 7.33 31.43
CA PHE A 88 -17.02 7.88 30.87
C PHE A 88 -15.80 6.98 31.13
N ASP A 89 -15.76 6.25 32.25
CA ASP A 89 -14.69 5.28 32.53
C ASP A 89 -14.74 4.10 31.56
N THR A 90 -15.95 3.63 31.25
CA THR A 90 -16.15 2.57 30.26
C THR A 90 -15.73 3.02 28.86
N LEU A 91 -16.12 4.24 28.48
CA LEU A 91 -15.76 4.82 27.20
C LEU A 91 -14.23 5.02 27.09
N SER A 92 -13.57 5.53 28.13
CA SER A 92 -12.11 5.70 28.15
C SER A 92 -11.36 4.38 27.96
N LYS A 93 -11.76 3.32 28.67
CA LYS A 93 -11.16 1.97 28.49
C LYS A 93 -11.29 1.46 27.06
N ASN A 94 -12.46 1.65 26.44
CA ASN A 94 -12.67 1.24 25.05
C ASN A 94 -11.83 2.08 24.08
N THR A 95 -11.71 3.39 24.31
CA THR A 95 -10.82 4.25 23.52
C THR A 95 -9.36 3.78 23.61
N ARG A 96 -8.85 3.51 24.82
CA ARG A 96 -7.48 3.00 25.01
C ARG A 96 -7.24 1.65 24.31
N LEU A 97 -8.22 0.75 24.35
CA LEU A 97 -8.16 -0.53 23.63
C LEU A 97 -8.02 -0.31 22.11
N LEU A 98 -8.83 0.60 21.54
CA LEU A 98 -8.75 0.92 20.11
C LEU A 98 -7.43 1.60 19.75
N ASP A 99 -6.94 2.53 20.56
CA ASP A 99 -5.65 3.18 20.33
C ASP A 99 -4.51 2.15 20.35
N SER A 100 -4.54 1.22 21.30
CA SER A 100 -3.53 0.13 21.37
C SER A 100 -3.55 -0.74 20.12
N ILE A 101 -4.73 -1.04 19.56
CA ILE A 101 -4.88 -1.77 18.30
C ILE A 101 -4.30 -0.95 17.13
N ILE A 102 -4.58 0.35 17.06
CA ILE A 102 -4.06 1.24 16.02
C ILE A 102 -2.53 1.29 16.07
N HIS A 103 -1.96 1.48 17.26
CA HIS A 103 -0.50 1.49 17.46
C HIS A 103 0.13 0.15 17.02
N THR A 104 -0.49 -0.97 17.42
CA THR A 104 -0.03 -2.31 17.00
C THR A 104 -0.10 -2.46 15.48
N ALA A 105 -1.16 -1.97 14.82
CA ALA A 105 -1.30 -2.01 13.37
C ALA A 105 -0.15 -1.27 12.66
N PHE A 106 0.22 -0.10 13.17
CA PHE A 106 1.35 0.66 12.63
C PHE A 106 2.67 -0.08 12.82
N GLU A 107 2.97 -0.57 14.01
CA GLU A 107 4.22 -1.31 14.25
C GLU A 107 4.31 -2.58 13.40
N TYR A 108 3.20 -3.32 13.32
CA TYR A 108 3.11 -4.53 12.51
C TYR A 108 3.30 -4.21 11.01
N GLY A 109 2.63 -3.18 10.50
CA GLY A 109 2.79 -2.76 9.11
C GLY A 109 4.16 -2.15 8.79
N PHE A 110 4.79 -1.46 9.74
CA PHE A 110 6.12 -0.89 9.56
C PHE A 110 7.20 -1.97 9.43
N ALA A 111 7.04 -3.10 10.11
CA ALA A 111 7.93 -4.25 9.92
C ALA A 111 7.93 -4.76 8.46
N ASP A 112 6.81 -4.61 7.76
CA ASP A 112 6.63 -5.10 6.39
C ASP A 112 7.12 -4.10 5.32
N LEU A 113 7.52 -2.88 5.69
CA LEU A 113 7.97 -1.84 4.76
C LEU A 113 9.22 -2.25 3.97
N GLN A 114 10.16 -2.96 4.58
CA GLN A 114 11.37 -3.40 3.88
C GLN A 114 11.04 -4.41 2.77
N ILE A 115 10.14 -5.33 3.06
CA ILE A 115 9.67 -6.34 2.09
C ILE A 115 8.94 -5.66 0.93
N LEU A 116 8.09 -4.66 1.24
CA LEU A 116 7.42 -3.85 0.21
C LEU A 116 8.42 -3.07 -0.65
N LYS A 117 9.46 -2.47 -0.04
CA LYS A 117 10.52 -1.75 -0.76
C LYS A 117 11.25 -2.69 -1.72
N GLU A 118 11.66 -3.86 -1.25
CA GLU A 118 12.33 -4.87 -2.08
C GLU A 118 11.45 -5.33 -3.24
N ARG A 119 10.15 -5.55 -2.97
CA ARG A 119 9.19 -5.94 -4.01
C ARG A 119 9.03 -4.86 -5.09
N ILE A 120 8.84 -3.60 -4.68
CA ILE A 120 8.75 -2.46 -5.60
C ILE A 120 10.02 -2.40 -6.47
N LYS A 121 11.19 -2.57 -5.87
CA LYS A 121 12.47 -2.58 -6.58
C LYS A 121 12.54 -3.69 -7.64
N GLU A 122 12.10 -4.90 -7.31
CA GLU A 122 12.03 -6.00 -8.27
C GLU A 122 11.08 -5.73 -9.42
N ASP A 123 9.89 -5.20 -9.13
CA ASP A 123 8.88 -4.93 -10.14
C ASP A 123 9.32 -3.79 -11.08
N LEU A 124 9.96 -2.74 -10.56
CA LEU A 124 10.58 -1.69 -11.37
C LEU A 124 11.72 -2.24 -12.25
N LYS A 125 12.55 -3.15 -11.73
CA LYS A 125 13.61 -3.81 -12.53
C LYS A 125 13.03 -4.66 -13.66
N LYS A 126 11.98 -5.44 -13.38
CA LYS A 126 11.28 -6.25 -14.40
C LYS A 126 10.67 -5.35 -15.47
N GLU A 127 10.00 -4.26 -15.07
CA GLU A 127 9.42 -3.28 -15.98
C GLU A 127 10.49 -2.64 -16.88
N LEU A 128 11.59 -2.16 -16.28
CA LEU A 128 12.72 -1.56 -17.00
C LEU A 128 13.28 -2.53 -18.05
N LEU A 129 13.56 -3.77 -17.67
CA LEU A 129 14.12 -4.79 -18.55
C LEU A 129 13.17 -5.12 -19.70
N PHE A 130 11.87 -5.24 -19.42
CA PHE A 130 10.85 -5.43 -20.45
C PHE A 130 10.83 -4.27 -21.45
N LYS A 131 10.79 -3.02 -20.96
CA LYS A 131 10.73 -1.83 -21.82
C LYS A 131 12.01 -1.61 -22.63
N LYS A 132 13.19 -1.84 -22.04
CA LYS A 132 14.48 -1.81 -22.76
C LYS A 132 14.53 -2.83 -23.90
N ARG A 133 13.88 -3.98 -23.73
CA ARG A 133 13.79 -5.02 -24.79
C ARG A 133 12.70 -4.73 -25.82
N SER A 134 11.60 -4.07 -25.45
CA SER A 134 10.47 -3.82 -26.34
C SER A 134 10.65 -2.58 -27.21
N LEU A 135 11.28 -1.52 -26.70
CA LEU A 135 11.47 -0.25 -27.40
C LEU A 135 12.21 -0.42 -28.75
N PRO A 136 13.35 -1.14 -28.84
CA PRO A 136 14.03 -1.35 -30.12
C PRO A 136 13.18 -2.12 -31.13
N LYS A 137 12.36 -3.08 -30.66
CA LYS A 137 11.45 -3.85 -31.52
C LYS A 137 10.37 -2.94 -32.11
N LYS A 138 9.80 -2.02 -31.31
CA LYS A 138 8.81 -1.05 -31.80
C LYS A 138 9.42 -0.05 -32.78
N LYS A 139 10.61 0.49 -32.49
CA LYS A 139 11.35 1.36 -33.43
C LYS A 139 11.63 0.66 -34.77
N LYS A 140 12.00 -0.63 -34.74
CA LYS A 140 12.18 -1.41 -35.97
C LYS A 140 10.87 -1.59 -36.75
N LYS A 141 9.75 -1.86 -36.07
CA LYS A 141 8.42 -1.94 -36.70
C LYS A 141 8.01 -0.61 -37.34
N LEU A 142 8.26 0.52 -36.66
CA LEU A 142 7.99 1.86 -37.19
C LEU A 142 8.78 2.11 -38.48
N GLY A 143 10.08 1.77 -38.49
CA GLY A 143 10.92 1.87 -39.68
C GLY A 143 10.38 1.05 -40.85
N LEU A 144 9.94 -0.19 -40.59
CA LEU A 144 9.30 -1.02 -41.63
C LEU A 144 7.98 -0.43 -42.13
N SER A 145 7.15 0.13 -41.24
CA SER A 145 5.88 0.79 -41.63
C SER A 145 6.14 1.98 -42.55
N ARG A 146 7.10 2.84 -42.21
CA ARG A 146 7.51 3.97 -43.06
C ARG A 146 7.99 3.54 -44.44
N THR A 147 8.82 2.50 -44.51
CA THR A 147 9.26 1.94 -45.80
C THR A 147 8.08 1.39 -46.62
N GLN A 148 7.02 0.86 -45.99
CA GLN A 148 5.83 0.43 -46.72
C GLN A 148 4.97 1.61 -47.19
N ILE A 149 4.84 2.67 -46.37
CA ILE A 149 4.19 3.93 -46.76
C ILE A 149 4.86 4.51 -48.01
N GLU A 150 6.19 4.71 -47.97
CA GLU A 150 6.97 5.24 -49.10
C GLU A 150 6.77 4.42 -50.40
N LYS A 151 6.71 3.08 -50.29
CA LYS A 151 6.46 2.19 -51.42
C LYS A 151 5.06 2.37 -52.01
N VAL A 152 4.05 2.49 -51.14
CA VAL A 152 2.65 2.66 -51.57
C VAL A 152 2.45 4.05 -52.17
N GLU A 153 3.07 5.10 -51.61
CA GLU A 153 3.01 6.46 -52.15
C GLU A 153 3.67 6.58 -53.53
N SER A 154 4.73 5.79 -53.78
CA SER A 154 5.43 5.79 -55.08
C SER A 154 4.62 5.18 -56.24
N ASN A 155 3.44 4.60 -55.97
CA ASN A 155 2.57 3.99 -56.97
C ASN A 155 1.10 4.38 -56.66
N PRO A 156 0.57 5.52 -57.14
CA PRO A 156 -0.66 6.12 -56.60
C PRO A 156 -1.97 5.79 -57.35
N GLU A 157 -1.94 4.94 -58.39
CA GLU A 157 -3.08 4.78 -59.31
C GLU A 157 -4.15 3.74 -58.89
N ASP A 158 -3.91 2.94 -57.85
CA ASP A 158 -4.85 1.89 -57.41
C ASP A 158 -5.68 2.31 -56.16
N PRO A 159 -7.02 2.24 -56.19
CA PRO A 159 -7.87 2.41 -55.01
C PRO A 159 -7.48 1.51 -53.82
N ASP A 160 -7.03 0.28 -54.07
CA ASP A 160 -6.62 -0.66 -53.01
C ASP A 160 -5.33 -0.19 -52.31
N GLN A 161 -4.44 0.49 -53.05
CA GLN A 161 -3.24 1.12 -52.50
C GLN A 161 -3.57 2.29 -51.57
N ARG A 162 -4.64 3.06 -51.85
CA ARG A 162 -5.09 4.15 -50.95
C ARG A 162 -5.63 3.63 -49.62
N GLN A 163 -6.30 2.47 -49.61
CA GLN A 163 -6.78 1.87 -48.38
C GLN A 163 -5.62 1.28 -47.55
N MET A 164 -4.65 0.66 -48.23
CA MET A 164 -3.39 0.19 -47.62
C MET A 164 -2.58 1.34 -47.01
N LEU A 165 -2.50 2.50 -47.69
CA LEU A 165 -1.82 3.68 -47.17
C LEU A 165 -2.41 4.13 -45.83
N LYS A 166 -3.74 4.32 -45.76
CA LYS A 166 -4.44 4.69 -44.51
C LYS A 166 -4.21 3.70 -43.38
N TYR A 167 -4.14 2.40 -43.70
CA TYR A 167 -3.85 1.37 -42.72
C TYR A 167 -2.43 1.52 -42.14
N TYR A 168 -1.42 1.70 -42.99
CA TYR A 168 -0.04 1.90 -42.52
C TYR A 168 0.17 3.23 -41.79
N GLU A 169 -0.51 4.30 -42.19
CA GLU A 169 -0.50 5.59 -41.48
C GLU A 169 -1.10 5.45 -40.08
N SER A 170 -2.21 4.71 -39.93
CA SER A 170 -2.81 4.40 -38.62
C SER A 170 -1.83 3.64 -37.71
N ILE A 171 -1.18 2.61 -38.26
CA ILE A 171 -0.16 1.84 -37.53
C ILE A 171 1.03 2.72 -37.14
N GLU A 172 1.48 3.61 -38.03
CA GLU A 172 2.56 4.55 -37.72
C GLU A 172 2.19 5.46 -36.55
N ALA A 173 1.00 6.07 -36.58
CA ALA A 173 0.53 6.95 -35.52
C ALA A 173 0.47 6.23 -34.16
N GLU A 174 -0.07 5.00 -34.13
CA GLU A 174 -0.09 4.16 -32.93
C GLU A 174 1.33 3.84 -32.45
N LEU A 175 2.23 3.44 -33.35
CA LEU A 175 3.61 3.10 -33.00
C LEU A 175 4.39 4.31 -32.46
N ILE A 176 4.19 5.51 -33.03
CA ILE A 176 4.81 6.75 -32.54
C ILE A 176 4.37 7.02 -31.11
N HIS A 177 3.06 7.04 -30.86
CA HIS A 177 2.50 7.27 -29.53
C HIS A 177 2.98 6.23 -28.50
N GLU A 178 3.01 4.95 -28.88
CA GLU A 178 3.53 3.89 -28.01
C GLU A 178 5.03 4.04 -27.72
N ILE A 179 5.84 4.46 -28.70
CA ILE A 179 7.27 4.69 -28.53
C ILE A 179 7.53 5.88 -27.61
N GLU A 180 6.76 6.96 -27.74
CA GLU A 180 6.83 8.13 -26.87
C GLU A 180 6.54 7.75 -25.43
N ASN A 181 5.40 7.11 -25.17
CA ASN A 181 5.01 6.64 -23.84
C ASN A 181 6.04 5.67 -23.23
N LEU A 182 6.59 4.75 -24.04
CA LEU A 182 7.63 3.84 -23.56
C LEU A 182 8.95 4.57 -23.25
N SER A 183 9.29 5.59 -24.02
CA SER A 183 10.53 6.35 -23.84
C SER A 183 10.44 7.25 -22.61
N GLU A 184 9.31 7.92 -22.40
CA GLU A 184 9.05 8.71 -21.20
C GLU A 184 9.07 7.83 -19.94
N ARG A 185 8.32 6.71 -19.96
CA ARG A 185 8.32 5.78 -18.83
C ARG A 185 9.69 5.16 -18.56
N LEU A 186 10.52 4.95 -19.58
CA LEU A 186 11.89 4.48 -19.37
C LEU A 186 12.76 5.50 -18.63
N LYS A 187 12.61 6.79 -18.94
CA LYS A 187 13.32 7.86 -18.22
C LYS A 187 12.88 7.89 -16.75
N GLU A 188 11.58 7.85 -16.50
CA GLU A 188 11.04 7.79 -15.13
C GLU A 188 11.61 6.59 -14.36
N LEU A 189 11.63 5.40 -14.97
CA LEU A 189 12.17 4.19 -14.31
C LEU A 189 13.66 4.30 -14.00
N GLU A 190 14.44 4.94 -14.88
CA GLU A 190 15.86 5.20 -14.65
C GLU A 190 16.10 6.22 -13.52
N GLU A 191 15.17 7.15 -13.30
CA GLU A 191 15.19 8.10 -12.18
C GLU A 191 14.70 7.50 -10.85
N LEU A 192 13.68 6.63 -10.89
CA LEU A 192 13.06 6.03 -9.70
C LEU A 192 13.90 4.90 -9.10
N LEU A 193 14.53 4.05 -9.92
CA LEU A 193 15.30 2.89 -9.45
C LEU A 193 16.41 3.24 -8.44
N PRO A 194 17.20 4.32 -8.62
CA PRO A 194 18.17 4.78 -7.63
C PRO A 194 17.55 5.24 -6.30
N GLN A 195 16.33 5.77 -6.31
CA GLN A 195 15.65 6.30 -5.12
C GLN A 195 15.12 5.18 -4.20
N VAL A 196 14.89 3.99 -4.77
CA VAL A 196 14.46 2.78 -4.04
C VAL A 196 15.68 1.94 -3.59
N GLN A 197 16.90 2.50 -3.61
CA GLN A 197 18.10 1.81 -3.11
C GLN A 197 18.13 1.71 -1.59
#